data_AF-A0A7A6SQB9-F1
#
_entry.id   AF-A0A7A6SQB9-F1
#
_cell.length_a   1.000
_cell.length_b   1.000
_cell.length_c   1.000
_cell.angle_alpha   90.00
_cell.angle_beta   90.00
_cell.angle_gamma   90.00
#
_symmetry.space_group_name_H-M   'P 1'
#
loop_
_entity.id
_entity.type
_entity.pdbx_description
1 polymer ?
#
loop_
_entity_poly.entity_id
_entity_poly.type
_entity_poly.pdbx_seq_one_letter_code
_entity_poly.pdbx_strand_id
1 'polypeptide(L)'
;MIAGSVQTAAKEKISLLAPYDEWYFNFFYPNSLPAQVTYVELLDTDGIYYQFRTLDSTIPVSTTIGQWQENLSGGMTAFNKAKNPPMSIHFCWDSVIDKKEYETWITLAGDVWKLMLTPYSPP
;
A
#
# COMPACT_ATOMS: atom_id res chain seq x y z
N MET A 1 5.85 22.71 -34.61
CA MET A 1 5.10 22.82 -33.33
C MET A 1 4.23 21.57 -33.18
N ILE A 2 4.78 20.48 -32.66
CA ILE A 2 4.07 19.22 -32.40
C ILE A 2 3.95 19.07 -30.88
N ALA A 3 3.18 19.98 -30.28
CA ALA A 3 2.88 19.98 -28.85
C ALA A 3 1.53 19.31 -28.53
N GLY A 4 0.84 18.77 -29.55
CA GLY A 4 -0.51 18.24 -29.42
C GLY A 4 -0.60 16.79 -28.95
N SER A 5 0.40 15.95 -29.24
CA SER A 5 0.30 14.49 -29.05
C SER A 5 0.82 14.01 -27.69
N VAL A 6 1.78 14.73 -27.10
CA VAL A 6 2.34 14.39 -25.77
C VAL A 6 1.36 14.76 -24.65
N GLN A 7 0.56 15.81 -24.86
CA GLN A 7 -0.44 16.26 -23.89
C GLN A 7 -1.66 15.33 -23.81
N THR A 8 -1.99 14.59 -24.87
CA THR A 8 -3.15 13.68 -24.89
C THR A 8 -2.88 12.37 -24.15
N ALA A 9 -1.65 11.86 -24.19
CA ALA A 9 -1.25 10.68 -23.41
C ALA A 9 -1.17 10.97 -21.90
N ALA A 10 -0.83 12.21 -21.51
CA ALA A 10 -0.85 12.65 -20.11
C ALA A 10 -2.27 12.98 -19.59
N LYS A 11 -3.30 12.87 -20.44
CA LYS A 11 -4.68 13.28 -20.13
C LYS A 11 -5.72 12.19 -20.41
N GLU A 12 -5.32 10.94 -20.63
CA GLU A 12 -6.07 9.83 -20.03
C GLU A 12 -5.72 9.80 -18.55
N LYS A 13 -6.16 10.84 -17.83
CA LYS A 13 -6.52 10.67 -16.43
C LYS A 13 -7.69 9.71 -16.47
N ILE A 14 -7.36 8.43 -16.44
CA ILE A 14 -8.29 7.39 -16.08
C ILE A 14 -8.64 7.72 -14.63
N SER A 15 -9.57 8.66 -14.44
CA SER A 15 -10.46 8.70 -13.31
C SER A 15 -11.34 7.45 -13.45
N LEU A 16 -10.73 6.27 -13.33
CA LEU A 16 -11.49 5.11 -12.89
C LEU A 16 -11.89 5.52 -11.49
N LEU A 17 -13.14 5.95 -11.32
CA LEU A 17 -13.72 6.01 -10.00
C LEU A 17 -13.49 4.62 -9.42
N ALA A 18 -12.60 4.52 -8.45
CA ALA A 18 -12.33 3.27 -7.80
C ALA A 18 -13.68 2.72 -7.31
N PRO A 19 -13.88 1.38 -7.33
CA PRO A 19 -15.14 0.80 -6.87
C PRO A 19 -15.39 0.96 -5.36
N TYR A 20 -14.54 1.72 -4.67
CA TYR A 20 -14.51 1.95 -3.23
C TYR A 20 -14.20 3.42 -2.91
N ASP A 21 -14.66 3.88 -1.75
CA ASP A 21 -14.45 5.26 -1.29
C ASP A 21 -13.04 5.55 -0.78
N GLU A 22 -12.38 4.55 -0.19
CA GLU A 22 -11.06 4.64 0.41
C GLU A 22 -10.31 3.32 0.16
N TRP A 23 -8.98 3.40 0.09
CA TRP A 23 -8.07 2.27 -0.01
C TRP A 23 -7.36 2.07 1.33
N TYR A 24 -7.39 0.83 1.85
CA TYR A 24 -6.84 0.48 3.17
C TYR A 24 -5.59 -0.38 3.03
N PHE A 25 -4.64 -0.24 3.96
CA PHE A 25 -3.45 -1.08 4.03
C PHE A 25 -3.15 -1.59 5.43
N ASN A 26 -2.49 -2.75 5.49
CA ASN A 26 -2.11 -3.42 6.71
C ASN A 26 -0.64 -3.85 6.62
N PHE A 27 0.04 -3.86 7.77
CA PHE A 27 1.39 -4.39 7.90
C PHE A 27 1.35 -5.67 8.73
N PHE A 28 1.98 -6.71 8.23
CA PHE A 28 2.02 -8.02 8.87
C PHE A 28 3.46 -8.40 9.19
N TYR A 29 3.66 -9.15 10.28
CA TYR A 29 4.95 -9.73 10.61
C TYR A 29 4.82 -11.20 11.05
N PRO A 30 5.80 -12.07 10.75
CA PRO A 30 5.84 -13.43 11.29
C PRO A 30 5.98 -13.41 12.81
N ASN A 31 5.27 -14.26 13.55
CA ASN A 31 5.31 -14.26 15.03
C ASN A 31 6.72 -14.28 15.65
N SER A 32 7.69 -14.93 15.00
CA SER A 32 9.07 -15.01 15.45
C SER A 32 9.90 -13.75 15.19
N LEU A 33 9.38 -12.81 14.39
CA LEU A 33 10.05 -11.58 13.96
C LEU A 33 9.16 -10.36 14.19
N PRO A 34 8.89 -9.96 15.46
CA PRO A 34 8.06 -8.79 15.73
C PRO A 34 8.67 -7.51 15.16
N ALA A 35 7.81 -6.72 14.51
CA ALA A 35 8.17 -5.47 13.85
C ALA A 35 7.09 -4.42 14.10
N GLN A 36 7.50 -3.15 14.25
CA GLN A 36 6.59 -2.02 14.43
C GLN A 36 6.85 -0.97 13.34
N VAL A 37 5.84 -0.66 12.54
CA VAL A 37 5.92 0.45 11.58
C VAL A 37 5.69 1.75 12.33
N THR A 38 6.57 2.72 12.13
CA THR A 38 6.61 3.99 12.88
C THR A 38 6.28 5.19 11.99
N TYR A 39 6.47 5.06 10.67
CA TYR A 39 6.21 6.13 9.72
C TYR A 39 5.91 5.56 8.34
N VAL A 40 4.96 6.18 7.62
CA VAL A 40 4.62 5.84 6.24
C VAL A 40 4.46 7.10 5.41
N GLU A 41 5.00 7.06 4.21
CA GLU A 41 4.75 7.99 3.13
C GLU A 41 4.10 7.22 1.99
N LEU A 42 3.00 7.75 1.45
CA LEU A 42 2.25 7.11 0.37
C LEU A 42 1.97 8.16 -0.70
N LEU A 43 2.27 7.84 -1.95
CA LEU A 43 1.84 8.62 -3.11
C LEU A 43 0.76 7.83 -3.83
N ASP A 44 -0.46 8.39 -3.93
CA ASP A 44 -1.58 7.71 -4.60
C ASP A 44 -1.63 7.99 -6.11
N THR A 45 -2.50 7.28 -6.82
CA THR A 45 -2.66 7.41 -8.29
C THR A 45 -3.17 8.76 -8.77
N ASP A 46 -3.76 9.59 -7.89
CA ASP A 46 -4.14 10.97 -8.21
C ASP A 46 -2.99 11.96 -7.97
N GLY A 47 -1.85 11.48 -7.45
CA GLY A 47 -0.68 12.28 -7.12
C GLY A 47 -0.78 12.94 -5.75
N ILE A 48 -1.72 12.51 -4.89
CA ILE A 48 -1.81 12.99 -3.51
C ILE A 48 -0.78 12.25 -2.66
N TYR A 49 -0.03 13.02 -1.89
CA TYR A 49 1.01 12.52 -1.01
C TYR A 49 0.56 12.58 0.45
N TYR A 50 0.63 11.44 1.12
CA TYR A 50 0.20 11.23 2.50
C TYR A 50 1.41 10.96 3.39
N GLN A 51 1.37 11.49 4.61
CA GLN A 51 2.35 11.20 5.66
C GLN A 51 1.61 10.72 6.91
N PHE A 52 1.93 9.51 7.36
CA PHE A 52 1.31 8.89 8.52
C PHE A 52 2.33 8.81 9.66
N ARG A 53 2.05 9.54 10.74
CA ARG A 53 2.78 9.47 12.02
C ARG A 53 2.01 8.70 13.10
N THR A 54 0.73 8.46 12.85
CA THR A 54 -0.13 7.59 13.64
C THR A 54 -0.66 6.53 12.69
N LEU A 55 -0.46 5.27 13.06
CA LEU A 55 -0.73 4.10 12.24
C LEU A 55 -1.51 3.08 13.06
N ASP A 56 -2.32 2.27 12.39
CA ASP A 56 -2.84 1.05 13.00
C ASP A 56 -1.70 0.07 13.31
N SER A 57 -1.89 -0.74 14.35
CA SER A 57 -0.88 -1.70 14.81
C SER A 57 -0.47 -2.68 13.72
N THR A 58 0.81 -3.03 13.72
CA THR A 58 1.33 -4.16 12.94
C THR A 58 0.75 -5.48 13.46
N ILE A 59 0.40 -6.37 12.53
CA ILE A 59 -0.40 -7.56 12.82
C ILE A 59 0.51 -8.80 12.90
N PRO A 60 0.56 -9.50 14.06
CA PRO A 60 1.25 -10.78 14.17
C PRO A 60 0.56 -11.87 13.35
N VAL A 61 1.33 -12.62 12.57
CA VAL A 61 0.86 -13.81 11.85
C VAL A 61 1.51 -15.06 12.45
N SER A 62 0.77 -15.75 13.33
CA SER A 62 1.25 -16.92 14.07
C SER A 62 1.50 -18.16 13.22
N THR A 63 0.83 -18.23 12.08
CA THR A 63 0.83 -19.33 11.13
C THR A 63 1.92 -19.21 10.06
N THR A 64 2.63 -18.08 9.98
CA THR A 64 3.74 -17.86 9.05
C THR A 64 5.03 -18.40 9.65
N ILE A 65 5.35 -19.66 9.30
CA ILE A 65 6.58 -20.35 9.69
C ILE A 65 7.32 -20.79 8.42
N GLY A 66 8.51 -20.23 8.17
CA GLY A 66 9.35 -20.55 7.00
C GLY A 66 8.83 -20.01 5.66
N GLN A 67 7.52 -19.80 5.51
CA GLN A 67 6.88 -19.26 4.31
C GLN A 67 5.65 -18.40 4.67
N TRP A 68 5.36 -17.39 3.85
CA TRP A 68 4.15 -16.59 3.97
C TRP A 68 2.90 -17.41 3.64
N GLN A 69 1.78 -17.07 4.28
CA GLN A 69 0.50 -17.66 3.90
C GLN A 69 -0.03 -16.99 2.62
N GLU A 70 -0.72 -17.76 1.78
CA GLU A 70 -1.28 -17.25 0.53
C GLU A 70 -2.47 -16.31 0.75
N ASN A 71 -3.23 -16.50 1.84
CA ASN A 71 -4.49 -15.78 2.09
C ASN A 71 -4.39 -14.88 3.33
N LEU A 72 -3.43 -13.96 3.33
CA LEU A 72 -3.42 -12.89 4.33
C LEU A 72 -4.58 -11.94 4.06
N SER A 73 -5.39 -11.69 5.08
CA SER A 73 -6.44 -10.68 5.03
C SER A 73 -6.34 -9.78 6.25
N GLY A 74 -6.62 -8.49 6.04
CA GLY A 74 -6.73 -7.48 7.07
C GLY A 74 -8.06 -6.76 6.93
N GLY A 75 -8.65 -6.35 8.05
CA GLY A 75 -9.87 -5.56 8.05
C GLY A 75 -9.64 -4.12 7.61
N MET A 76 -10.72 -3.34 7.64
CA MET A 76 -10.63 -1.88 7.54
C MET A 76 -9.86 -1.32 8.72
N THR A 77 -8.99 -0.36 8.45
CA THR A 77 -8.10 0.28 9.41
C THR A 77 -8.56 1.71 9.71
N ALA A 78 -8.27 2.22 10.91
CA ALA A 78 -8.72 3.55 11.30
C ALA A 78 -7.86 4.66 10.69
N PHE A 79 -6.55 4.46 10.66
CA PHE A 79 -5.55 5.42 10.21
C PHE A 79 -4.91 5.03 8.88
N ASN A 80 -4.67 3.74 8.64
CA ASN A 80 -3.94 3.25 7.48
C ASN A 80 -4.80 3.23 6.21
N LYS A 81 -5.16 4.41 5.72
CA LYS A 81 -6.04 4.58 4.55
C LYS A 81 -5.68 5.78 3.69
N ALA A 82 -5.95 5.66 2.40
CA ALA A 82 -5.75 6.70 1.38
C ALA A 82 -6.99 6.82 0.50
N LYS A 83 -7.13 7.92 -0.26
CA LYS A 83 -8.29 8.08 -1.14
C LYS A 83 -8.27 7.12 -2.33
N ASN A 84 -7.08 6.89 -2.89
CA ASN A 84 -6.87 6.07 -4.07
C ASN A 84 -5.76 5.03 -3.83
N PRO A 85 -5.62 4.03 -4.72
CA PRO A 85 -4.53 3.07 -4.64
C PRO A 85 -3.14 3.73 -4.66
N PRO A 86 -2.14 3.12 -4.00
CA PRO A 86 -0.78 3.63 -3.99
C PRO A 86 -0.08 3.44 -5.35
N MET A 87 0.67 4.45 -5.78
CA MET A 87 1.73 4.33 -6.77
C MET A 87 3.05 3.93 -6.11
N SER A 88 3.35 4.52 -4.95
CA SER A 88 4.50 4.16 -4.13
C SER A 88 4.17 4.24 -2.65
N ILE A 89 4.86 3.40 -1.88
CA ILE A 89 4.81 3.40 -0.42
C ILE A 89 6.26 3.35 0.07
N HIS A 90 6.58 4.27 0.96
CA HIS A 90 7.84 4.31 1.67
C HIS A 90 7.52 4.22 3.17
N PHE A 91 8.18 3.34 3.92
CA PHE A 91 7.90 3.21 5.34
C PHE A 91 9.13 2.82 6.17
N CYS A 92 9.16 3.36 7.38
CA CYS A 92 10.15 3.05 8.40
C CYS A 92 9.56 2.08 9.43
N TRP A 93 10.37 1.13 9.88
CA TRP A 93 9.95 0.17 10.88
C TRP A 93 11.07 -0.28 11.80
N ASP A 94 10.71 -0.49 13.05
CA ASP A 94 11.59 -1.01 14.09
C ASP A 94 11.48 -2.52 14.14
N SER A 95 12.62 -3.18 14.03
CA SER A 95 12.73 -4.60 14.32
C SER A 95 12.92 -4.81 15.82
N VAL A 96 12.05 -5.60 16.43
CA VAL A 96 12.11 -5.89 17.87
C VAL A 96 13.26 -6.85 18.19
N ILE A 97 13.64 -7.72 17.26
CA ILE A 97 14.60 -8.79 17.51
C ILE A 97 16.04 -8.27 17.58
N ASP A 98 16.43 -7.45 16.62
CA ASP A 98 17.80 -6.94 16.51
C ASP A 98 17.94 -5.46 16.93
N LYS A 99 16.83 -4.82 17.33
CA LYS A 99 16.79 -3.44 17.84
C LYS A 99 17.31 -2.41 16.83
N LYS A 100 17.01 -2.62 15.55
CA LYS A 100 17.38 -1.72 14.46
C LYS A 100 16.16 -1.13 13.78
N GLU A 101 16.35 0.08 13.27
CA GLU A 101 15.42 0.74 12.36
C GLU A 101 15.75 0.33 10.93
N TYR A 102 14.71 0.08 10.16
CA TYR A 102 14.78 -0.28 8.76
C TYR A 102 13.85 0.62 7.94
N GLU A 103 14.20 0.79 6.68
CA GLU A 103 13.44 1.57 5.72
C GLU A 103 13.10 0.68 4.52
N THR A 104 11.91 0.84 3.94
CA THR A 104 11.49 0.06 2.79
C THR A 104 10.74 0.92 1.78
N TRP A 105 11.14 0.79 0.52
CA TRP A 105 10.56 1.48 -0.62
C TRP A 105 9.88 0.48 -1.54
N ILE A 106 8.59 0.72 -1.82
CA ILE A 106 7.78 -0.07 -2.73
C ILE A 106 7.28 0.86 -3.83
N THR A 107 7.47 0.46 -5.08
CA THR A 107 6.83 1.09 -6.24
C THR A 107 5.97 0.04 -6.92
N LEU A 108 4.72 0.40 -7.19
CA LEU A 108 3.74 -0.49 -7.80
C LEU A 108 3.65 -0.17 -9.29
N ALA A 109 3.68 -1.21 -10.12
CA ALA A 109 3.55 -1.08 -11.56
C ALA A 109 2.09 -0.85 -11.98
N GLY A 110 1.89 -0.26 -13.16
CA GLY A 110 0.55 0.13 -13.62
C GLY A 110 -0.42 -1.02 -13.83
N ASP A 111 0.07 -2.23 -14.08
CA ASP A 111 -0.73 -3.47 -14.10
C ASP A 111 -1.26 -3.83 -12.71
N VAL A 112 -0.47 -3.62 -11.65
CA VAL A 112 -0.92 -3.77 -10.25
C VAL A 112 -2.03 -2.78 -9.92
N TRP A 113 -1.95 -1.53 -10.40
CA TRP A 113 -3.02 -0.55 -10.19
C TRP A 113 -4.33 -0.99 -10.83
N LYS A 114 -4.27 -1.55 -12.05
CA LYS A 114 -5.45 -2.11 -12.72
C LYS A 114 -6.06 -3.25 -11.91
N LEU A 115 -5.23 -4.13 -11.34
CA LEU A 115 -5.70 -5.21 -10.46
C LEU A 115 -6.40 -4.65 -9.22
N MET A 116 -5.81 -3.63 -8.56
CA MET A 116 -6.42 -2.99 -7.38
C MET A 116 -7.77 -2.30 -7.67
N LEU A 117 -7.97 -1.83 -8.90
CA LEU A 117 -9.21 -1.18 -9.33
C LEU A 117 -10.26 -2.15 -9.89
N THR A 118 -9.88 -3.40 -10.16
CA THR A 118 -10.80 -4.42 -10.67
C THR A 118 -11.53 -5.07 -9.51
N PRO A 119 -12.87 -4.95 -9.41
CA PRO A 119 -13.63 -5.66 -8.40
C PRO A 119 -13.38 -7.17 -8.50
N TYR A 120 -13.26 -7.84 -7.36
CA TYR A 120 -13.23 -9.29 -7.34
C TYR A 120 -14.59 -9.84 -7.80
N SER A 121 -14.60 -10.56 -8.91
CA SER A 121 -15.76 -11.33 -9.37
C SER A 121 -15.60 -12.76 -8.87
N PRO A 122 -16.38 -13.23 -7.89
CA PRO A 122 -16.38 -14.63 -7.49
C PRO A 122 -16.83 -15.53 -8.67
N PRO A 123 -16.33 -16.77 -8.75
CA PRO A 123 -16.82 -17.77 -9.69
C PRO A 123 -18.28 -18.18 -9.42
#